data_AF-A0ABD5W0N2-F1
#
_entry.id   AF-A0ABD5W0N2-F1
#
_cell.length_a   1.000
_cell.length_b   1.000
_cell.length_c   1.000
_cell.angle_alpha   90.00
_cell.angle_beta   90.00
_cell.angle_gamma   90.00
#
_symmetry.space_group_name_H-M   'P 1'
#
loop_
_entity.id
_entity.type
_entity.pdbx_description
1 polymer ?
#
loop_
_entity_poly.entity_id
_entity_poly.type
_entity_poly.pdbx_seq_one_letter_code
_entity_poly.pdbx_strand_id
1 'polypeptide(L)'
;MTESADSETVSVELDTELLADIETRYEDLGYAGLSAFFEQAAADAVRHPAFDRGDLRAMLTSEVDIQAGRLSTSTEIAEDIGVEEPADNNAWDWLLTETAAADLDRRDDYAKERIVTTLNDLVSGEWRNPTEDLESLAEAPHDKLLIGPFRLGCRVDADEQVLYVLRIRMRGE
;
A
#
# COMPACT_ATOMS: atom_id res chain seq x y z
N MET A 1 39.42 9.84 -6.37
CA MET A 1 39.52 8.49 -5.80
C MET A 1 38.14 8.18 -5.26
N THR A 2 37.33 7.42 -5.97
CA THR A 2 36.02 6.96 -5.50
C THR A 2 36.25 5.78 -4.56
N GLU A 3 35.94 5.96 -3.29
CA GLU A 3 35.83 4.87 -2.31
C GLU A 3 34.88 3.81 -2.89
N SER A 4 35.37 2.58 -2.98
CA SER A 4 34.53 1.44 -3.35
C SER A 4 33.67 1.11 -2.12
N ALA A 5 32.35 1.11 -2.29
CA ALA A 5 31.43 0.74 -1.22
C ALA A 5 31.76 -0.68 -0.72
N ASP A 6 31.89 -0.82 0.59
CA ASP A 6 32.03 -2.13 1.25
C ASP A 6 30.78 -2.95 0.91
N SER A 7 30.94 -4.12 0.28
CA SER A 7 29.83 -4.98 -0.13
C SER A 7 29.99 -6.37 0.48
N GLU A 8 28.90 -6.87 1.05
CA GLU A 8 28.82 -8.21 1.64
C GLU A 8 27.78 -9.02 0.86
N THR A 9 28.13 -10.24 0.46
CA THR A 9 27.24 -11.14 -0.29
C THR A 9 26.50 -12.07 0.67
N VAL A 10 25.16 -12.01 0.65
CA VAL A 10 24.29 -12.92 1.42
C VAL A 10 23.63 -13.91 0.46
N SER A 11 23.71 -15.20 0.78
CA SER A 11 23.02 -16.26 0.03
C SER A 11 21.69 -16.58 0.68
N VAL A 12 20.62 -16.59 -0.10
CA VAL A 12 19.26 -16.95 0.35
C VAL A 12 18.80 -18.14 -0.48
N GLU A 13 18.33 -19.19 0.18
CA GLU A 13 17.69 -20.32 -0.48
C GLU A 13 16.19 -20.10 -0.55
N LEU A 14 15.63 -20.26 -1.74
CA LEU A 14 14.21 -20.12 -2.02
C LEU A 14 13.69 -21.43 -2.58
N ASP A 15 12.41 -21.69 -2.32
CA ASP A 15 11.71 -22.78 -2.97
C ASP A 15 11.59 -22.52 -4.48
N THR A 16 11.69 -23.57 -5.30
CA THR A 16 11.69 -23.47 -6.76
C THR A 16 10.36 -22.98 -7.33
N GLU A 17 9.22 -23.30 -6.70
CA GLU A 17 7.93 -22.77 -7.14
C GLU A 17 7.86 -21.26 -6.83
N LEU A 18 8.30 -20.85 -5.64
CA LEU A 18 8.36 -19.43 -5.27
C LEU A 18 9.30 -18.63 -6.20
N LEU A 19 10.45 -19.20 -6.58
CA LEU A 19 11.38 -18.55 -7.49
C LEU A 19 10.76 -18.33 -8.88
N ALA A 20 10.07 -19.35 -9.41
CA ALA A 20 9.40 -19.25 -10.71
C ALA A 20 8.27 -18.20 -10.71
N ASP A 21 7.53 -18.11 -9.61
CA ASP A 21 6.50 -17.07 -9.41
C ASP A 21 7.11 -15.66 -9.42
N ILE A 22 8.25 -15.47 -8.75
CA ILE A 22 8.97 -14.18 -8.71
C ILE A 22 9.54 -13.84 -10.09
N GLU A 23 10.15 -14.81 -10.76
CA GLU A 23 10.72 -14.66 -12.11
C GLU A 23 9.68 -14.20 -13.13
N THR A 24 8.43 -14.67 -12.98
CA THR A 24 7.33 -14.27 -13.86
C THR A 24 6.80 -12.87 -13.52
N ARG A 25 6.93 -12.42 -12.27
CA ARG A 25 6.33 -11.17 -11.79
C ARG A 25 7.23 -9.94 -11.79
N TYR A 26 8.55 -10.08 -11.63
CA TYR A 26 9.40 -8.89 -11.44
C TYR A 26 9.40 -7.98 -12.69
N GLU A 27 9.27 -8.56 -13.89
CA GLU A 27 9.19 -7.80 -15.15
C GLU A 27 7.85 -7.06 -15.27
N ASP A 28 6.75 -7.73 -14.90
CA ASP A 28 5.40 -7.12 -14.86
C ASP A 28 5.32 -5.95 -13.87
N LEU A 29 6.13 -6.00 -12.80
CA LEU A 29 6.28 -4.94 -11.82
C LEU A 29 7.31 -3.87 -12.23
N GLY A 30 7.91 -3.97 -13.42
CA GLY A 30 8.81 -2.97 -13.98
C GLY A 30 10.24 -2.98 -13.43
N TYR A 31 10.65 -4.01 -12.69
CA TYR A 31 12.01 -4.11 -12.18
C TYR A 31 12.98 -4.54 -13.29
N ALA A 32 14.20 -3.96 -13.27
CA ALA A 32 15.24 -4.27 -14.24
C ALA A 32 15.85 -5.69 -14.10
N GLY A 33 15.47 -6.43 -13.05
CA GLY A 33 15.95 -7.78 -12.77
C GLY A 33 15.57 -8.29 -11.38
N LEU A 34 15.70 -9.60 -11.17
CA LEU A 34 15.54 -10.27 -9.87
C LEU A 34 16.36 -9.63 -8.74
N SER A 35 17.62 -9.23 -9.01
CA SER A 35 18.47 -8.59 -7.98
C SER A 35 17.87 -7.26 -7.53
N ALA A 36 17.39 -6.44 -8.46
CA ALA A 36 16.75 -5.17 -8.13
C ALA A 36 15.47 -5.37 -7.32
N PHE A 37 14.68 -6.39 -7.65
CA PHE A 37 13.51 -6.78 -6.87
C PHE A 37 13.88 -7.20 -5.44
N PHE A 38 14.87 -8.07 -5.25
CA PHE A 38 15.28 -8.53 -3.91
C PHE A 38 15.99 -7.46 -3.09
N GLU A 39 16.82 -6.63 -3.72
CA GLU A 39 17.47 -5.49 -3.07
C GLU A 39 16.44 -4.49 -2.58
N GLN A 40 15.43 -4.18 -3.40
CA GLN A 40 14.33 -3.31 -2.99
C GLN A 40 13.53 -3.95 -1.86
N ALA A 41 13.11 -5.21 -1.99
CA ALA A 41 12.35 -5.91 -0.95
C ALA A 41 13.10 -6.01 0.39
N ALA A 42 14.42 -6.26 0.35
CA ALA A 42 15.26 -6.30 1.54
C ALA A 42 15.46 -4.89 2.14
N ALA A 43 15.64 -3.89 1.29
CA ALA A 43 15.79 -2.51 1.72
C ALA A 43 14.49 -1.95 2.30
N ASP A 44 13.32 -2.36 1.79
CA ASP A 44 12.01 -2.04 2.34
C ASP A 44 11.82 -2.69 3.73
N ALA A 45 12.21 -3.96 3.88
CA ALA A 45 12.17 -4.67 5.15
C ALA A 45 13.07 -4.05 6.24
N VAL A 46 14.18 -3.42 5.85
CA VAL A 46 15.11 -2.74 6.78
C VAL A 46 14.69 -1.29 7.06
N ARG A 47 14.16 -0.57 6.05
CA ARG A 47 13.84 0.87 6.15
C ARG A 47 12.48 1.16 6.79
N HIS A 48 11.61 0.15 6.93
CA HIS A 48 10.28 0.31 7.51
C HIS A 48 10.07 -0.45 8.84
N PRO A 49 10.80 -0.11 9.92
CA PRO A 49 10.65 -0.76 11.23
C PRO A 49 9.28 -0.52 11.89
N ALA A 50 8.44 0.35 11.29
CA ALA A 50 7.09 0.64 11.75
C ALA A 50 6.04 -0.37 11.24
N PHE A 51 6.36 -1.14 10.20
CA PHE A 51 5.59 -2.27 9.71
C PHE A 51 6.39 -3.54 10.01
N ASP A 52 5.77 -4.49 10.70
CA ASP A 52 6.46 -5.74 10.99
C ASP A 52 6.50 -6.66 9.74
N ARG A 53 7.17 -7.81 9.85
CA ARG A 53 7.23 -8.78 8.75
C ARG A 53 5.84 -9.26 8.30
N GLY A 54 4.88 -9.36 9.22
CA GLY A 54 3.50 -9.72 8.93
C GLY A 54 2.79 -8.65 8.13
N ASP A 55 3.02 -7.38 8.45
CA ASP A 55 2.49 -6.24 7.70
C ASP A 55 3.00 -6.19 6.26
N LEU A 56 4.29 -6.37 6.06
CA LEU A 56 4.87 -6.39 4.71
C LEU A 56 4.34 -7.57 3.89
N ARG A 57 4.17 -8.74 4.50
CA ARG A 57 3.53 -9.89 3.84
C ARG A 57 2.07 -9.62 3.48
N ALA A 58 1.34 -8.91 4.34
CA ALA A 58 -0.03 -8.53 4.07
C ALA A 58 -0.09 -7.53 2.91
N MET A 59 0.80 -6.53 2.84
CA MET A 59 0.88 -5.61 1.71
C MET A 59 1.17 -6.34 0.39
N LEU A 60 2.08 -7.33 0.39
CA LEU A 60 2.31 -8.18 -0.80
C LEU A 60 1.07 -9.03 -1.17
N THR A 61 0.26 -9.41 -0.18
CA THR A 61 -1.01 -10.10 -0.44
C THR A 61 -2.01 -9.17 -1.11
N SER A 62 -2.05 -7.91 -0.67
CA SER A 62 -2.89 -6.86 -1.25
C SER A 62 -2.55 -6.57 -2.72
N GLU A 63 -1.29 -6.69 -3.13
CA GLU A 63 -0.93 -6.62 -4.56
C GLU A 63 -1.56 -7.77 -5.38
N VAL A 64 -1.67 -8.96 -4.80
CA VAL A 64 -2.40 -10.09 -5.41
C VAL A 64 -3.91 -9.83 -5.43
N ASP A 65 -4.45 -9.08 -4.47
CA ASP A 65 -5.84 -8.64 -4.47
C ASP A 65 -6.12 -7.67 -5.62
N ILE A 66 -5.22 -6.69 -5.85
CA ILE A 66 -5.30 -5.74 -6.97
C ILE A 66 -5.28 -6.49 -8.31
N GLN A 67 -4.29 -7.36 -8.53
CA GLN A 67 -4.16 -8.14 -9.77
C GLN A 67 -5.38 -9.02 -10.07
N ALA A 68 -6.09 -9.45 -9.03
CA ALA A 68 -7.27 -10.30 -9.14
C ALA A 68 -8.60 -9.51 -9.11
N GLY A 69 -8.56 -8.19 -8.98
CA GLY A 69 -9.75 -7.34 -8.87
C GLY A 69 -10.56 -7.56 -7.59
N ARG A 70 -9.94 -8.07 -6.52
CA ARG A 70 -10.59 -8.24 -5.20
C ARG A 70 -10.52 -6.93 -4.43
N LEU A 71 -11.37 -5.99 -4.83
CA LEU A 71 -11.36 -4.61 -4.37
C LEU A 71 -12.76 -4.22 -3.88
N SER A 72 -12.82 -3.41 -2.82
CA SER A 72 -14.02 -2.72 -2.39
C SER A 72 -13.89 -1.24 -2.73
N THR A 73 -14.96 -0.69 -3.30
CA THR A 73 -15.01 0.72 -3.75
C THR A 73 -15.28 1.67 -2.58
N SER A 74 -14.89 2.93 -2.76
CA SER A 74 -15.18 3.99 -1.78
C SER A 74 -16.68 4.10 -1.48
N THR A 75 -17.52 4.01 -2.51
CA THR A 75 -18.99 4.01 -2.40
C THR A 75 -19.52 2.84 -1.59
N GLU A 76 -19.09 1.61 -1.89
CA GLU A 76 -19.53 0.41 -1.15
C GLU A 76 -19.19 0.52 0.34
N ILE A 77 -18.00 1.04 0.65
CA ILE A 77 -17.52 1.20 2.03
C ILE A 77 -18.24 2.36 2.74
N ALA A 78 -18.48 3.48 2.04
CA ALA A 78 -19.19 4.63 2.58
C ALA A 78 -20.65 4.28 2.92
N GLU A 79 -21.32 3.50 2.05
CA GLU A 79 -22.68 3.00 2.29
C GLU A 79 -22.75 2.08 3.52
N ASP A 80 -21.80 1.16 3.69
CA ASP A 80 -21.77 0.23 4.83
C ASP A 80 -21.58 0.95 6.17
N ILE A 81 -20.75 2.01 6.18
CA ILE A 81 -20.40 2.76 7.40
C ILE A 81 -21.36 3.93 7.63
N GLY A 82 -22.14 4.33 6.63
CA GLY A 82 -23.08 5.46 6.70
C GLY A 82 -22.41 6.83 6.62
N VAL A 83 -21.30 6.93 5.88
CA VAL A 83 -20.59 8.19 5.62
C VAL A 83 -21.09 8.79 4.30
N GLU A 84 -21.34 10.10 4.28
CA GLU A 84 -21.70 10.80 3.04
C GLU A 84 -20.51 10.83 2.07
N GLU A 85 -20.78 10.49 0.80
CA GLU A 85 -19.79 10.63 -0.26
C GLU A 85 -19.44 12.10 -0.53
N PRO A 86 -18.22 12.39 -0.99
CA PRO A 86 -17.84 13.75 -1.36
C PRO A 86 -18.77 14.31 -2.44
N ALA A 87 -19.25 15.54 -2.23
CA ALA A 87 -20.19 16.19 -3.13
C ALA A 87 -19.61 16.50 -4.53
N ASP A 88 -18.28 16.65 -4.59
CA ASP A 88 -17.54 16.83 -5.83
C ASP A 88 -16.85 15.50 -6.19
N ASN A 89 -17.33 14.86 -7.26
CA ASN A 89 -16.67 13.72 -7.89
C ASN A 89 -15.41 14.22 -8.61
N ASN A 90 -14.32 14.39 -7.85
CA ASN A 90 -13.01 14.58 -8.43
C ASN A 90 -12.64 13.35 -9.27
N ALA A 91 -11.67 13.48 -10.16
CA ALA A 91 -11.27 12.37 -11.01
C ALA A 91 -10.56 11.22 -10.25
N TRP A 92 -10.30 11.39 -8.95
CA TRP A 92 -9.60 10.41 -8.11
C TRP A 92 -10.58 9.61 -7.25
N ASP A 93 -10.29 8.31 -7.11
CA ASP A 93 -11.00 7.41 -6.19
C ASP A 93 -10.01 6.69 -5.26
N TRP A 94 -10.52 6.06 -4.19
CA TRP A 94 -9.75 5.14 -3.36
C TRP A 94 -10.43 3.78 -3.28
N LEU A 95 -9.63 2.72 -3.33
CA LEU A 95 -10.11 1.33 -3.27
C LEU A 95 -9.44 0.60 -2.11
N LEU A 96 -10.18 -0.22 -1.39
CA LEU A 96 -9.60 -1.15 -0.42
C LEU A 96 -9.34 -2.48 -1.10
N THR A 97 -8.14 -3.02 -0.92
CA THR A 97 -7.91 -4.45 -1.15
C THR A 97 -8.72 -5.28 -0.17
N GLU A 98 -9.07 -6.53 -0.51
CA GLU A 98 -9.75 -7.46 0.42
C GLU A 98 -9.03 -7.54 1.78
N THR A 99 -7.69 -7.55 1.75
CA THR A 99 -6.85 -7.48 2.95
C THR A 99 -7.08 -6.21 3.77
N ALA A 100 -7.14 -5.04 3.14
CA ALA A 100 -7.38 -3.75 3.82
C ALA A 100 -8.83 -3.59 4.29
N ALA A 101 -9.82 -4.08 3.53
CA ALA A 101 -11.22 -4.10 3.93
C ALA A 101 -11.40 -4.93 5.23
N ALA A 102 -10.77 -6.11 5.28
CA ALA A 102 -10.75 -6.93 6.49
C ALA A 102 -10.08 -6.23 7.68
N ASP A 103 -9.11 -5.33 7.45
CA ASP A 103 -8.52 -4.52 8.52
C ASP A 103 -9.44 -3.43 9.02
N LEU A 104 -10.15 -2.78 8.10
CA LEU A 104 -11.15 -1.76 8.43
C LEU A 104 -12.27 -2.37 9.27
N ASP A 105 -12.71 -3.58 8.91
CA ASP A 105 -13.77 -4.31 9.63
C ASP A 105 -13.46 -4.63 11.09
N ARG A 106 -12.18 -4.73 11.44
CA ARG A 106 -11.74 -4.96 12.83
C ARG A 106 -11.75 -3.68 13.67
N ARG A 107 -12.03 -2.52 13.07
CA ARG A 107 -12.06 -1.22 13.75
C ARG A 107 -13.43 -0.91 14.31
N ASP A 108 -13.45 -0.10 15.36
CA ASP A 108 -14.68 0.47 15.89
C ASP A 108 -15.27 1.51 14.92
N ASP A 109 -16.56 1.82 15.09
CA ASP A 109 -17.31 2.70 14.19
C ASP A 109 -16.66 4.08 14.05
N TYR A 110 -16.12 4.62 15.15
CA TYR A 110 -15.43 5.91 15.13
C TYR A 110 -14.15 5.87 14.30
N ALA A 111 -13.35 4.82 14.43
CA ALA A 111 -12.16 4.62 13.63
C ALA A 111 -12.49 4.40 12.15
N LYS A 112 -13.54 3.61 11.85
CA LYS A 112 -14.03 3.39 10.49
C LYS A 112 -14.43 4.72 9.82
N GLU A 113 -15.31 5.47 10.47
CA GLU A 113 -15.75 6.80 10.01
C GLU A 113 -14.56 7.74 9.80
N ARG A 114 -13.63 7.79 10.77
CA ARG A 114 -12.46 8.67 10.68
C ARG A 114 -11.56 8.34 9.49
N ILE A 115 -11.34 7.06 9.20
CA ILE A 115 -10.51 6.61 8.08
C ILE A 115 -11.20 6.94 6.75
N VAL A 116 -12.46 6.55 6.59
CA VAL A 116 -13.23 6.76 5.36
C VAL A 116 -13.37 8.24 5.02
N THR A 117 -13.76 9.07 5.99
CA THR A 117 -13.86 10.53 5.77
C THR A 117 -12.52 11.12 5.36
N THR A 118 -11.41 10.67 5.97
CA THR A 118 -10.08 11.19 5.60
C THR A 118 -9.65 10.75 4.21
N LEU A 119 -10.03 9.55 3.76
CA LEU A 119 -9.77 9.09 2.40
C LEU A 119 -10.62 9.85 1.38
N ASN A 120 -11.90 10.09 1.67
CA ASN A 120 -12.77 10.95 0.87
C ASN A 120 -12.21 12.36 0.74
N ASP A 121 -11.78 12.96 1.85
CA ASP A 121 -11.14 14.28 1.88
C ASP A 121 -9.82 14.32 1.08
N LEU A 122 -9.10 13.21 1.04
CA LEU A 122 -7.82 13.10 0.30
C LEU A 122 -8.05 13.07 -1.21
N VAL A 123 -9.04 12.30 -1.69
CA VAL A 123 -9.30 12.16 -3.13
C VAL A 123 -10.15 13.29 -3.70
N SER A 124 -10.92 14.01 -2.88
CA SER A 124 -11.76 15.13 -3.33
C SER A 124 -10.96 16.35 -3.81
N GLY A 125 -9.68 16.45 -3.47
CA GLY A 125 -8.79 17.44 -4.08
C GLY A 125 -8.89 18.87 -3.53
N GLU A 126 -9.82 19.17 -2.61
CA GLU A 126 -10.00 20.55 -2.12
C GLU A 126 -8.79 21.07 -1.32
N TRP A 127 -8.09 20.18 -0.60
CA TRP A 127 -6.98 20.54 0.28
C TRP A 127 -5.82 19.56 0.26
N ARG A 128 -5.99 18.41 -0.40
CA ARG A 128 -5.02 17.31 -0.46
C ARG A 128 -5.12 16.55 -1.78
N ASN A 129 -4.06 15.87 -2.20
CA ASN A 129 -3.98 15.03 -3.38
C ASN A 129 -3.13 13.77 -3.09
N PRO A 130 -3.59 12.56 -3.49
CA PRO A 130 -2.82 11.32 -3.36
C PRO A 130 -1.36 11.39 -3.86
N THR A 131 -1.06 12.19 -4.89
CA THR A 131 0.31 12.28 -5.42
C THR A 131 1.24 13.21 -4.64
N GLU A 132 0.70 14.05 -3.75
CA GLU A 132 1.47 15.10 -3.06
C GLU A 132 1.45 14.98 -1.53
N ASP A 133 0.39 14.42 -0.96
CA ASP A 133 0.17 14.35 0.49
C ASP A 133 0.59 13.03 1.14
N LEU A 134 1.00 12.05 0.34
CA LEU A 134 1.50 10.79 0.86
C LEU A 134 2.99 10.88 1.16
N GLU A 135 3.39 10.35 2.31
CA GLU A 135 4.82 10.18 2.58
C GLU A 135 5.29 8.99 1.75
N SER A 136 6.00 9.29 0.65
CA SER A 136 6.57 8.26 -0.20
C SER A 136 7.46 7.33 0.62
N LEU A 137 7.19 6.03 0.55
CA LEU A 137 8.09 5.03 1.07
C LEU A 137 9.25 4.97 0.07
N ALA A 138 10.27 5.80 0.31
CA ALA A 138 11.34 6.12 -0.63
C ALA A 138 11.70 4.97 -1.61
N GLU A 139 11.24 5.13 -2.84
CA GLU A 139 11.52 4.30 -4.03
C GLU A 139 10.81 2.92 -4.09
N ALA A 140 9.82 2.66 -3.25
CA ALA A 140 8.85 1.57 -3.41
C ALA A 140 7.58 2.07 -4.15
N PRO A 141 6.79 1.21 -4.83
CA PRO A 141 5.51 1.60 -5.41
C PRO A 141 4.41 1.86 -4.36
N HIS A 142 4.79 1.94 -3.08
CA HIS A 142 3.87 2.08 -1.97
C HIS A 142 4.13 3.39 -1.23
N ASP A 143 3.08 4.02 -0.74
CA ASP A 143 3.16 5.24 0.03
C ASP A 143 2.51 5.03 1.40
N LYS A 144 2.82 5.89 2.37
CA LYS A 144 2.24 5.82 3.71
C LYS A 144 1.35 7.02 3.98
N LEU A 145 0.12 6.73 4.39
CA LEU A 145 -0.81 7.73 4.91
C LEU A 145 -0.98 7.58 6.43
N LEU A 146 -0.82 8.70 7.15
CA LEU A 146 -1.04 8.76 8.59
C LEU A 146 -2.40 9.39 8.90
N ILE A 147 -3.25 8.65 9.60
CA ILE A 147 -4.58 9.11 10.03
C ILE A 147 -4.67 8.94 11.56
N GLY A 148 -4.28 9.97 12.30
CA GLY A 148 -4.24 9.90 13.77
C GLY A 148 -3.33 8.76 14.26
N PRO A 149 -3.86 7.75 15.00
CA PRO A 149 -3.07 6.59 15.43
C PRO A 149 -2.89 5.52 14.32
N PHE A 150 -3.58 5.66 13.18
CA PHE A 150 -3.57 4.68 12.11
C PHE A 150 -2.48 4.96 11.09
N ARG A 151 -1.93 3.89 10.55
CA ARG A 151 -0.97 3.87 9.45
C ARG A 151 -1.57 3.04 8.34
N LEU A 152 -1.70 3.67 7.18
CA LEU A 152 -2.14 3.01 5.97
C LEU A 152 -0.93 2.79 5.08
N GLY A 153 -0.78 1.56 4.59
CA GLY A 153 0.05 1.28 3.43
C GLY A 153 -0.80 1.49 2.19
N CYS A 154 -0.33 2.29 1.26
CA CYS A 154 -1.05 2.71 0.06
C CYS A 154 -0.21 2.42 -1.19
N ARG A 155 -0.84 2.42 -2.37
CA ARG A 155 -0.20 2.47 -3.69
C ARG A 155 -0.99 3.45 -4.55
N VAL A 156 -0.30 4.38 -5.19
CA VAL A 156 -0.92 5.35 -6.10
C VAL A 156 -0.79 4.85 -7.54
N ASP A 157 -1.91 4.85 -8.26
CA ASP A 157 -1.94 4.69 -9.71
C ASP A 157 -2.43 5.99 -10.34
N ALA A 158 -1.50 6.79 -10.86
CA ALA A 158 -1.81 8.10 -11.40
C ALA A 158 -2.48 8.06 -12.77
N ASP A 159 -2.30 6.97 -13.53
CA ASP A 159 -2.93 6.79 -14.84
C ASP A 159 -4.41 6.41 -14.67
N GLU A 160 -4.72 5.55 -13.70
CA GLU A 160 -6.10 5.20 -13.33
C GLU A 160 -6.75 6.22 -12.38
N GLN A 161 -5.96 7.11 -11.79
CA GLN A 161 -6.37 8.05 -10.74
C GLN A 161 -6.96 7.34 -9.52
N VAL A 162 -6.31 6.26 -9.07
CA VAL A 162 -6.75 5.44 -7.94
C VAL A 162 -5.70 5.41 -6.84
N LEU A 163 -6.15 5.60 -5.61
CA LEU A 163 -5.40 5.30 -4.39
C LEU A 163 -5.80 3.92 -3.86
N TYR A 164 -4.94 2.92 -4.03
CA TYR A 164 -5.14 1.59 -3.46
C TYR A 164 -4.69 1.58 -2.00
N VAL A 165 -5.57 1.20 -1.07
CA VAL A 165 -5.22 0.94 0.33
C VAL A 165 -4.89 -0.55 0.48
N LEU A 166 -3.65 -0.82 0.87
CA LEU A 166 -3.09 -2.17 0.98
C LEU A 166 -3.23 -2.72 2.40
N ARG A 167 -3.12 -1.88 3.41
CA ARG A 167 -3.08 -2.30 4.82
C ARG A 167 -3.54 -1.18 5.75
N ILE A 168 -4.24 -1.52 6.84
CA ILE A 168 -4.60 -0.56 7.90
C ILE A 168 -4.12 -1.08 9.27
N ARG A 169 -3.19 -0.35 9.88
CA ARG A 169 -2.62 -0.69 11.20
C ARG A 169 -2.83 0.43 12.22
N MET A 170 -3.10 0.06 13.46
CA MET A 170 -3.05 0.98 14.59
C MET A 170 -1.66 0.94 15.22
N ARG A 171 -1.18 2.09 15.67
CA ARG A 171 0.07 2.18 16.42
C ARG A 171 0.01 1.37 17.72
N GLY A 172 0.90 0.39 17.85
CA GLY A 172 1.02 -0.45 19.05
C GLY A 172 0.36 -1.82 18.95
N GLU A 173 -0.24 -2.15 17.79
CA GLU A 173 -0.60 -3.52 17.39
C GLU A 173 0.61 -4.29 16.88
#